data_AF-A0A2V3U3K5-F1
#
_entry.id   AF-A0A2V3U3K5-F1
#
_cell.length_a   1.000
_cell.length_b   1.000
_cell.length_c   1.000
_cell.angle_alpha   90.00
_cell.angle_beta   90.00
_cell.angle_gamma   90.00
#
_symmetry.space_group_name_H-M   'P 1'
#
loop_
_entity.id
_entity.type
_entity.pdbx_description
1 polymer ?
#
loop_
_entity_poly.entity_id
_entity_poly.type
_entity_poly.pdbx_seq_one_letter_code
_entity_poly.pdbx_strand_id
1 'polypeptide(L)' 'MAQNHPFIDGNKRAAFAVMHVFLLLNGLKLTASSDDTYAFIIGLYEAKAFRYDALLAWLKANTSS' A
#
# COMPACT_ATOMS: atom_id res chain seq x y z
N MET A 1 17.44 -1.06 -18.53
CA MET A 1 17.66 -2.51 -18.32
C MET A 1 16.65 -2.99 -17.29
N ALA A 2 15.56 -3.57 -17.79
CA ALA A 2 14.43 -4.07 -17.03
C ALA A 2 14.78 -5.43 -16.41
N GLN A 3 15.58 -5.43 -15.33
CA GLN A 3 16.08 -6.66 -14.72
C GLN A 3 15.83 -6.80 -13.21
N ASN A 4 14.88 -6.06 -12.64
CA ASN A 4 14.45 -6.31 -11.27
C ASN A 4 12.95 -6.63 -11.20
N HIS A 5 12.66 -7.93 -11.24
CA HIS A 5 11.60 -8.56 -10.46
C HIS A 5 10.10 -8.36 -10.83
N PRO A 6 9.67 -8.67 -12.08
CA PRO A 6 8.26 -8.60 -12.48
C PRO A 6 7.30 -9.39 -11.59
N PHE A 7 7.73 -10.50 -10.98
CA PHE A 7 6.91 -11.27 -10.03
C PHE A 7 6.76 -10.60 -8.65
N ILE A 8 7.79 -9.89 -8.18
CA ILE A 8 7.68 -9.16 -6.89
C ILE A 8 6.83 -7.93 -7.12
N ASP A 9 7.00 -7.24 -8.25
CA ASP A 9 6.10 -6.14 -8.65
C ASP A 9 4.65 -6.60 -8.83
N GLY A 10 4.42 -7.80 -9.40
CA GLY A 10 3.09 -8.41 -9.47
C GLY A 10 2.46 -8.65 -8.09
N ASN A 11 3.23 -9.24 -7.16
CA ASN A 11 2.77 -9.46 -5.79
C ASN A 11 2.53 -8.14 -5.03
N LYS A 12 3.35 -7.13 -5.27
CA LYS A 12 3.20 -5.78 -4.69
C LYS A 12 1.95 -5.08 -5.21
N ARG A 13 1.70 -5.15 -6.53
CA ARG A 13 0.46 -4.63 -7.14
C ARG A 13 -0.77 -5.35 -6.62
N ALA A 14 -0.70 -6.67 -6.43
CA ALA A 14 -1.80 -7.44 -5.86
C ALA A 14 -2.06 -7.03 -4.39
N ALA A 15 -1.02 -6.87 -3.57
CA ALA A 15 -1.16 -6.39 -2.20
C ALA A 15 -1.78 -4.98 -2.12
N PHE A 16 -1.36 -4.07 -3.01
CA PHE A 16 -1.96 -2.74 -3.12
C PHE A 16 -3.44 -2.82 -3.53
N ALA A 17 -3.78 -3.62 -4.54
CA ALA A 17 -5.16 -3.78 -4.99
C ALA A 17 -6.07 -4.36 -3.88
N VAL A 18 -5.60 -5.37 -3.15
CA VAL A 18 -6.32 -5.94 -2.01
C VAL A 18 -6.55 -4.90 -0.91
N MET A 19 -5.53 -4.11 -0.57
CA MET A 19 -5.65 -3.05 0.43
C MET A 19 -6.63 -1.96 -0.02
N HIS A 20 -6.55 -1.52 -1.27
CA HIS A 20 -7.46 -0.52 -1.81
C HIS A 20 -8.92 -1.01 -1.82
N VAL A 21 -9.16 -2.26 -2.24
CA VAL A 21 -10.50 -2.87 -2.19
C VAL A 21 -11.00 -2.99 -0.75
N PHE A 22 -10.15 -3.40 0.20
CA PHE A 22 -10.54 -3.47 1.61
C PHE A 22 -11.00 -2.11 2.16
N LEU A 23 -10.28 -1.04 1.88
CA LEU A 23 -10.67 0.31 2.30
C LEU A 23 -11.99 0.74 1.67
N LEU A 24 -12.15 0.50 0.38
CA LEU A 24 -13.37 0.85 -0.35
C LEU A 24 -14.59 0.12 0.22
N LEU A 25 -14.44 -1.18 0.55
CA LEU A 25 -15.49 -1.97 1.21
C LEU A 25 -15.86 -1.44 2.60
N ASN A 26 -14.94 -0.75 3.28
CA ASN A 26 -15.17 -0.10 4.57
C ASN A 26 -15.63 1.36 4.42
N GLY A 27 -15.94 1.82 3.20
CA GLY A 27 -16.35 3.21 2.94
C GLY A 27 -15.23 4.24 3.07
N LEU A 28 -13.98 3.80 3.16
CA LEU A 28 -12.82 4.67 3.29
C LEU A 28 -12.21 4.91 1.91
N LYS A 29 -11.97 6.18 1.58
CA LYS A 29 -11.27 6.57 0.35
C LYS A 29 -9.84 6.96 0.69
N LEU A 30 -8.87 6.42 -0.06
CA LEU A 30 -7.49 6.90 -0.01
C LEU A 30 -7.43 8.32 -0.57
N THR A 31 -6.89 9.23 0.24
CA THR A 31 -6.59 10.62 -0.18
C THR A 31 -5.18 10.74 -0.75
N ALA A 32 -4.30 9.79 -0.43
CA ALA A 32 -2.96 9.70 -1.00
C ALA A 32 -3.00 9.26 -2.47
N SER A 33 -2.04 9.76 -3.26
CA SER A 33 -1.82 9.29 -4.62
C SER A 33 -1.49 7.79 -4.64
N SER A 34 -1.78 7.12 -5.76
CA SER A 34 -1.32 5.75 -6.01
C SER A 34 0.20 5.62 -5.84
N ASP A 35 0.96 6.64 -6.27
CA ASP A 35 2.43 6.64 -6.18
C ASP A 35 2.91 6.78 -4.73
N ASP A 36 2.31 7.68 -3.95
CA ASP A 36 2.63 7.87 -2.53
C ASP A 36 2.30 6.61 -1.71
N THR A 37 1.16 6.00 -2.02
CA THR A 37 0.72 4.77 -1.36
C THR A 37 1.64 3.61 -1.71
N TYR A 38 2.07 3.50 -2.98
CA TYR A 38 3.04 2.51 -3.41
C TYR A 38 4.39 2.70 -2.73
N ALA A 39 4.91 3.93 -2.71
CA ALA A 39 6.17 4.27 -2.06
C ALA A 39 6.15 3.93 -0.56
N PHE A 40 5.04 4.24 0.13
CA PHE A 40 4.87 3.89 1.54
C PHE A 40 4.91 2.36 1.77
N ILE A 41 4.12 1.61 1.01
CA ILE A 41 4.06 0.14 1.15
C ILE A 41 5.43 -0.49 0.85
N ILE A 42 6.11 -0.04 -0.20
CA ILE A 42 7.44 -0.53 -0.56
C ILE A 42 8.47 -0.21 0.52
N GLY A 43 8.47 1.02 1.04
CA GLY A 43 9.34 1.39 2.15
C GLY A 43 9.16 0.48 3.36
N LEU A 44 7.92 0.11 3.71
CA LEU A 44 7.65 -0.84 4.79
C LEU A 44 8.16 -2.25 4.49
N TYR A 45 8.02 -2.74 3.26
CA TYR A 45 8.53 -4.06 2.86
C TYR A 45 10.05 -4.11 2.89
N GLU A 46 10.72 -3.11 2.31
CA GLU A 46 12.18 -3.02 2.26
C GLU A 46 12.78 -2.89 3.66
N ALA A 47 12.14 -2.11 4.53
CA ALA A 47 12.53 -1.97 5.93
C ALA A 47 12.15 -3.18 6.81
N LYS A 48 11.48 -4.22 6.26
CA LYS A 48 10.89 -5.34 7.01
C LYS A 48 10.00 -4.85 8.18
N ALA A 49 9.37 -3.69 7.99
CA ALA A 49 8.55 -3.00 8.98
C ALA A 49 7.05 -3.06 8.65
N PHE A 50 6.66 -3.92 7.71
CA PHE A 50 5.26 -4.15 7.35
C PHE A 50 4.50 -4.78 8.53
N ARG A 51 3.94 -3.92 9.37
CA ARG A 51 3.20 -4.25 10.60
C ARG A 51 1.87 -3.54 10.60
N TYR A 52 0.87 -4.17 11.22
CA TYR A 52 -0.49 -3.65 11.30
C TYR A 52 -0.54 -2.22 11.84
N ASP A 53 0.19 -1.92 12.91
CA ASP A 53 0.15 -0.60 13.56
C ASP A 53 0.68 0.52 12.66
N ALA A 54 1.77 0.26 11.93
CA ALA A 54 2.34 1.21 10.99
C ALA A 54 1.40 1.46 9.80
N LEU A 55 0.78 0.39 9.30
CA LEU A 55 -0.21 0.49 8.23
C LEU A 55 -1.46 1.25 8.70
N LEU A 56 -1.97 0.94 9.89
CA LEU A 56 -3.17 1.59 10.45
C LEU A 56 -2.95 3.08 10.70
N ALA A 57 -1.80 3.46 11.26
CA ALA A 57 -1.47 4.87 11.51
C ALA A 57 -1.43 5.67 10.20
N TRP A 58 -0.80 5.12 9.16
CA TRP A 58 -0.73 5.77 7.86
C TRP A 58 -2.10 5.84 7.18
N LEU A 59 -2.88 4.75 7.23
CA LEU A 59 -4.24 4.72 6.67
C LEU A 59 -5.15 5.75 7.32
N LYS A 60 -5.11 5.91 8.64
CA LYS A 60 -5.90 6.94 9.35
C LYS A 60 -5.55 8.36 8.92
N ALA A 61 -4.28 8.61 8.56
CA ALA A 61 -3.82 9.91 8.10
C ALA A 61 -4.11 10.17 6.61
N ASN A 62 -4.31 9.11 5.82
CA ASN A 62 -4.42 9.16 4.37
C ASN A 62 -5.74 8.59 3.84
N THR A 63 -6.76 8.48 4.69
CA THR A 63 -8.11 8.13 4.27
C THR A 63 -9.12 9.12 4.81
N SER A 64 -10.14 9.42 3.99
CA SER A 64 -11.34 10.13 4.43
C SER A 64 -12.55 9.20 4.35
N SER A 65 -13.54 9.46 5.19
CA SER A 65 -14.92 8.99 4.98
C SER A 65 -15.61 9.81 3.88
#